data_AF-A0A929IK65-F1
#
_entry.id   AF-A0A929IK65-F1
#
_cell.length_a   1.000
_cell.length_b   1.000
_cell.length_c   1.000
_cell.angle_alpha   90.00
_cell.angle_beta   90.00
_cell.angle_gamma   90.00
#
_symmetry.space_group_name_H-M   'P 1'
#
loop_
_entity.id
_entity.type
_entity.pdbx_description
1 polymer ?
#
loop_
_entity_poly.entity_id
_entity_poly.type
_entity_poly.pdbx_seq_one_letter_code
_entity_poly.pdbx_strand_id
1 'polypeptide(L)'
;MAFFDWKKMDRLPRGLAPESVLKHRFGDWVSRPWLDRAAFGSLTWYFPLSRLWAAANVAEGDPDRFAAEVPFAGGDGPEGWLLDQALQGVRGARRRYMRVQDEWERVCFGGSARAPSRIVEAELERRTAGRIWMASRGLLAPLLSNDGIPPVHWQTPDPDALLTELAPMLANPAAFYAPPDPLPAIERSHKVPGPEGIEYWLKFPSKGGETAWAKVYEPEEPADRLPTAILCHGLCVEQELWGTTAGVPHALIRQGVRVIAPEAPWHGRRMLPGRYGGEPLIATAPRGAPDLFRAAL
;
A
#
# COMPACT_ATOMS: atom_id res chain seq x y z
N MET A 1 -4.20 18.52 25.53
CA MET A 1 -3.38 17.33 25.80
C MET A 1 -4.32 16.15 26.04
N ALA A 2 -4.65 15.40 24.98
CA ALA A 2 -5.45 14.18 25.06
C ALA A 2 -4.62 13.08 24.38
N PHE A 3 -4.11 12.14 25.18
CA PHE A 3 -3.37 10.99 24.68
C PHE A 3 -4.28 10.13 23.82
N PHE A 4 -3.86 9.86 22.58
CA PHE A 4 -4.52 8.92 21.68
C PHE A 4 -4.36 7.50 22.26
N ASP A 5 -5.45 6.94 22.78
CA ASP A 5 -5.48 5.60 23.38
C ASP A 5 -5.70 4.54 22.29
N TRP A 6 -4.59 4.00 21.78
CA TRP A 6 -4.55 2.98 20.74
C TRP A 6 -5.33 1.70 21.09
N LYS A 7 -5.57 1.42 22.38
CA LYS A 7 -6.34 0.23 22.82
C LYS A 7 -7.83 0.33 22.50
N LYS A 8 -8.35 1.52 22.18
CA LYS A 8 -9.77 1.70 21.81
C LYS A 8 -10.08 1.33 20.36
N MET A 9 -9.09 1.20 19.48
CA MET A 9 -9.31 0.78 18.07
C MET A 9 -9.55 -0.73 17.91
N ASP A 10 -9.30 -1.55 18.94
CA ASP A 10 -9.58 -2.99 18.92
C ASP A 10 -11.05 -3.33 19.22
N ARG A 11 -11.89 -2.31 19.45
CA ARG A 11 -13.33 -2.44 19.76
C ARG A 11 -14.26 -1.88 18.69
N LEU A 12 -13.79 -1.75 17.45
CA LEU A 12 -14.71 -1.48 16.34
C LEU A 12 -15.51 -2.76 16.03
N PRO A 13 -16.85 -2.67 15.89
CA PRO A 13 -17.68 -3.85 15.65
C PRO A 13 -17.23 -4.56 14.38
N ARG A 14 -16.91 -5.85 14.51
CA ARG A 14 -16.75 -6.76 13.37
C ARG A 14 -18.13 -6.88 12.71
N GLY A 15 -18.29 -6.32 11.52
CA GLY A 15 -19.51 -6.47 10.72
C GLY A 15 -20.19 -5.15 10.39
N LEU A 16 -19.60 -4.38 9.50
CA LEU A 16 -20.36 -3.62 8.51
C LEU A 16 -19.82 -4.05 7.15
N ALA A 17 -20.45 -5.09 6.59
CA ALA A 17 -20.21 -5.46 5.21
C ALA A 17 -20.55 -4.24 4.31
N PRO A 18 -19.68 -3.84 3.37
CA PRO A 18 -19.95 -2.72 2.46
C PRO A 18 -21.24 -2.89 1.63
N GLU A 19 -21.75 -4.12 1.53
CA GLU A 19 -22.92 -4.50 0.75
C GLU A 19 -24.25 -3.93 1.28
N SER A 20 -24.33 -3.50 2.55
CA SER A 20 -25.57 -2.93 3.12
C SER A 20 -25.71 -1.42 2.92
N VAL A 21 -24.63 -0.70 2.63
CA VAL A 21 -24.64 0.78 2.49
C VAL A 21 -25.18 1.20 1.11
N LEU A 22 -25.02 0.36 0.09
CA LEU A 22 -25.46 0.63 -1.28
C LEU A 22 -26.96 0.36 -1.53
N LYS A 23 -27.69 -0.21 -0.56
CA LYS A 23 -29.12 -0.55 -0.71
C LYS A 23 -30.10 0.51 -0.18
N HIS A 24 -29.62 1.61 0.39
CA HIS A 24 -30.49 2.68 0.90
C HIS A 24 -30.02 4.08 0.48
N ARG A 25 -30.91 5.07 0.62
CA ARG A 25 -30.78 6.52 0.29
C ARG A 25 -29.47 7.18 0.77
N PHE A 26 -28.70 6.51 1.62
CA PHE A 26 -27.37 6.89 2.06
C PHE A 26 -26.28 6.62 1.00
N GLY A 27 -26.38 5.53 0.23
CA GLY A 27 -25.50 5.27 -0.93
C GLY A 27 -25.64 6.34 -2.02
N ASP A 28 -26.86 6.82 -2.24
CA ASP A 28 -27.17 7.98 -3.10
C ASP A 28 -26.69 9.32 -2.56
N TRP A 29 -26.37 9.40 -1.27
CA TRP A 29 -25.82 10.60 -0.65
C TRP A 29 -24.29 10.59 -0.68
N VAL A 30 -23.68 9.43 -0.46
CA VAL A 30 -22.22 9.19 -0.54
C VAL A 30 -21.71 9.22 -1.99
N SER A 31 -22.52 8.81 -2.97
CA SER A 31 -22.17 8.89 -4.41
C SER A 31 -22.26 10.30 -5.02
N ARG A 32 -22.54 11.33 -4.22
CA ARG A 32 -22.69 12.69 -4.73
C ARG A 32 -21.35 13.40 -4.90
N PRO A 33 -21.25 14.39 -5.81
CA PRO A 33 -20.01 15.14 -6.09
C PRO A 33 -19.37 15.84 -4.88
N TRP A 34 -20.11 16.04 -3.78
CA TRP A 34 -19.52 16.62 -2.57
C TRP A 34 -18.52 15.66 -1.92
N LEU A 35 -18.72 14.34 -2.03
CA LEU A 35 -17.77 13.37 -1.50
C LEU A 35 -16.46 13.46 -2.27
N ASP A 36 -16.52 13.52 -3.61
CA ASP A 36 -15.32 13.71 -4.43
C ASP A 36 -14.61 15.02 -4.06
N ARG A 37 -15.36 16.12 -3.92
CA ARG A 37 -14.78 17.41 -3.47
C ARG A 37 -14.15 17.32 -2.09
N ALA A 38 -14.78 16.63 -1.14
CA ALA A 38 -14.24 16.42 0.20
C ALA A 38 -13.00 15.52 0.17
N ALA A 39 -13.00 14.47 -0.65
CA ALA A 39 -11.88 13.58 -0.86
C ALA A 39 -10.70 14.32 -1.48
N PHE A 40 -10.90 15.07 -2.56
CA PHE A 40 -9.87 15.93 -3.15
C PHE A 40 -9.39 17.00 -2.18
N GLY A 41 -10.30 17.63 -1.44
CA GLY A 41 -9.96 18.59 -0.40
C GLY A 41 -9.12 17.98 0.72
N SER A 42 -9.25 16.68 0.98
CA SER A 42 -8.42 15.99 1.98
C SER A 42 -6.98 15.71 1.50
N LEU A 43 -6.76 15.69 0.18
CA LEU A 43 -5.43 15.46 -0.38
C LEU A 43 -4.45 16.60 -0.07
N THR A 44 -4.97 17.82 0.15
CA THR A 44 -4.15 19.00 0.44
C THR A 44 -3.37 18.88 1.75
N TRP A 45 -3.87 18.11 2.71
CA TRP A 45 -3.16 17.81 3.96
C TRP A 45 -2.60 16.38 3.97
N TYR A 46 -3.27 15.43 3.32
CA TYR A 46 -2.86 14.03 3.32
C TYR A 46 -1.53 13.80 2.59
N PHE A 47 -1.30 14.45 1.45
CA PHE A 47 -0.04 14.30 0.70
C PHE A 47 1.16 14.91 1.42
N PRO A 48 1.12 16.17 1.90
CA PRO A 48 2.22 16.71 2.70
C PRO A 48 2.51 15.87 3.95
N LEU A 49 1.47 15.40 4.64
CA LEU A 49 1.64 14.52 5.78
C LEU A 49 2.26 13.17 5.39
N SER A 50 1.89 12.62 4.24
CA SER A 50 2.50 11.41 3.69
C SER A 50 3.95 11.62 3.27
N ARG A 51 4.30 12.82 2.78
CA ARG A 51 5.68 13.21 2.46
C ARG A 51 6.55 13.27 3.71
N LEU A 52 6.06 13.87 4.81
CA LEU A 52 6.75 13.85 6.10
C LEU A 52 6.97 12.42 6.58
N TRP A 53 5.93 11.59 6.52
CA TRP A 53 6.03 10.19 6.94
C TRP A 53 7.01 9.39 6.08
N ALA A 54 7.04 9.61 4.76
CA ALA A 54 8.00 9.00 3.87
C ALA A 54 9.45 9.38 4.22
N ALA A 55 9.73 10.65 4.53
CA ALA A 55 11.03 11.11 5.03
C ALA A 55 11.39 10.44 6.37
N ALA A 56 10.45 10.39 7.31
CA ALA A 56 10.67 9.75 8.61
C ALA A 56 11.03 8.25 8.51
N ASN A 57 10.52 7.55 7.50
CA ASN A 57 10.80 6.13 7.28
C ASN A 57 12.26 5.84 6.89
N VAL A 58 12.93 6.78 6.22
CA VAL A 58 14.35 6.66 5.81
C VAL A 58 15.31 7.41 6.74
N ALA A 59 14.79 8.36 7.52
CA ALA A 59 15.56 9.08 8.53
C ALA A 59 16.01 8.19 9.69
N GLU A 60 15.38 7.03 9.93
CA GLU A 60 15.75 6.09 11.00
C GLU A 60 15.81 6.68 12.42
N GLY A 61 15.01 7.71 12.70
CA GLY A 61 15.03 8.39 13.99
C GLY A 61 16.02 9.55 14.08
N ASP A 62 16.72 9.88 13.00
CA ASP A 62 17.73 10.95 12.92
C ASP A 62 17.11 12.23 12.34
N PRO A 63 17.01 13.33 13.12
CA PRO A 63 16.47 14.60 12.66
C PRO A 63 17.23 15.22 11.48
N ASP A 64 18.55 15.03 11.38
CA ASP A 64 19.36 15.62 10.31
C ASP A 64 19.08 14.91 8.99
N ARG A 65 18.96 13.58 9.02
CA ARG A 65 18.52 12.79 7.85
C ARG A 65 17.09 13.12 7.44
N PHE A 66 16.22 13.41 8.40
CA PHE A 66 14.87 13.85 8.11
C PHE A 66 14.85 15.20 7.38
N ALA A 67 15.63 16.18 7.87
CA ALA A 67 15.74 17.50 7.25
C ALA A 67 16.39 17.47 5.86
N ALA A 68 17.27 16.49 5.59
CA ALA A 68 17.82 16.26 4.26
C ALA A 68 16.78 15.76 3.24
N GLU A 69 15.75 15.06 3.71
CA GLU A 69 14.71 14.48 2.86
C GLU A 69 13.55 15.45 2.58
N VAL A 70 13.13 16.21 3.59
CA VAL A 70 12.02 17.15 3.48
C VAL A 70 12.46 18.50 4.03
N PRO A 71 12.21 19.61 3.31
CA PRO A 71 12.55 20.95 3.79
C PRO A 71 11.68 21.27 5.00
N PHE A 72 12.17 20.89 6.17
CA PHE A 72 11.54 21.10 7.46
C PHE A 72 12.47 22.01 8.26
N ALA A 73 11.99 23.22 8.55
CA ALA A 73 12.67 24.11 9.48
C ALA A 73 12.46 23.56 10.89
N GLY A 74 13.28 22.59 11.29
CA GLY A 74 13.29 22.10 12.66
C GLY A 74 13.61 23.25 13.62
N GLY A 75 12.75 23.45 14.61
CA GLY A 75 12.96 24.43 15.67
C GLY A 75 13.54 23.80 16.94
N ASP A 76 14.42 24.54 17.62
CA ASP A 76 14.78 24.23 19.00
C ASP A 76 13.53 24.25 19.91
N GLY A 77 13.57 23.49 21.00
CA GLY A 77 12.50 23.48 22.01
C GLY A 77 11.37 22.49 21.72
N PRO A 78 10.07 22.86 21.92
CA PRO A 78 8.96 21.91 21.88
C PRO A 78 8.77 21.20 20.53
N GLU A 79 9.01 21.89 19.42
CA GLU A 79 8.87 21.33 18.06
C GLU A 79 9.94 20.28 17.77
N GLY A 80 11.20 20.55 18.13
CA GLY A 80 12.28 19.56 18.05
C GLY A 80 12.02 18.32 18.90
N TRP A 81 11.48 18.48 20.10
CA TRP A 81 11.08 17.35 20.95
C TRP A 81 9.94 16.54 20.31
N LEU A 82 8.90 17.20 19.78
CA LEU A 82 7.81 16.54 19.07
C LEU A 82 8.30 15.77 17.85
N LEU A 83 9.23 16.37 17.09
CA LEU A 83 9.86 15.72 15.95
C LEU A 83 10.60 14.46 16.38
N ASP A 84 11.49 14.53 17.38
CA ASP A 84 12.22 13.34 17.86
C ASP A 84 11.25 12.22 18.27
N GLN A 85 10.22 12.54 19.06
CA GLN A 85 9.23 11.54 19.48
C GLN A 85 8.48 10.93 18.28
N ALA A 86 8.08 11.74 17.31
CA ALA A 86 7.42 11.26 16.10
C ALA A 86 8.36 10.36 15.28
N LEU A 87 9.62 10.75 15.10
CA LEU A 87 10.61 9.96 14.37
C LEU A 87 10.90 8.62 15.05
N GLN A 88 11.06 8.58 16.38
CA GLN A 88 11.21 7.31 17.11
C GLN A 88 9.95 6.45 17.00
N GLY A 89 8.76 7.05 17.05
CA GLY A 89 7.48 6.35 16.88
C GLY A 89 7.36 5.70 15.49
N VAL A 90 7.64 6.45 14.42
CA VAL A 90 7.64 5.94 13.04
C VAL A 90 8.68 4.84 12.87
N ARG A 91 9.91 5.06 13.34
CA ARG A 91 11.00 4.07 13.30
C ARG A 91 10.61 2.76 13.99
N GLY A 92 10.05 2.85 15.20
CA GLY A 92 9.59 1.70 15.97
C GLY A 92 8.49 0.92 15.26
N ALA A 93 7.50 1.62 14.72
CA ALA A 93 6.41 1.01 13.95
C ALA A 93 6.91 0.32 12.67
N ARG A 94 7.80 0.98 11.92
CA ARG A 94 8.42 0.43 10.70
C ARG A 94 9.25 -0.82 11.01
N ARG A 95 10.15 -0.76 12.00
CA ARG A 95 10.99 -1.91 12.40
C ARG A 95 10.15 -3.09 12.86
N ARG A 96 9.08 -2.83 13.61
CA ARG A 96 8.12 -3.88 13.99
C ARG A 96 7.48 -4.52 12.76
N TYR A 97 6.97 -3.70 11.83
CA TYR A 97 6.36 -4.22 10.60
C TYR A 97 7.35 -5.06 9.78
N MET A 98 8.57 -4.59 9.54
CA MET A 98 9.58 -5.34 8.76
C MET A 98 9.90 -6.68 9.41
N ARG A 99 10.14 -6.72 10.73
CA ARG A 99 10.39 -7.98 11.44
C ARG A 99 9.21 -8.96 11.35
N VAL A 100 7.97 -8.46 11.48
CA VAL A 100 6.77 -9.30 11.38
C VAL A 100 6.56 -9.77 9.94
N GLN A 101 6.87 -8.93 8.95
CA GLN A 101 6.83 -9.28 7.53
C GLN A 101 7.82 -10.41 7.21
N ASP A 102 9.05 -10.36 7.74
CA ASP A 102 10.05 -11.43 7.55
C ASP A 102 9.63 -12.76 8.19
N GLU A 103 9.08 -12.71 9.41
CA GLU A 103 8.53 -13.91 10.08
C GLU A 103 7.32 -14.46 9.31
N TRP A 104 6.42 -13.58 8.88
CA TRP A 104 5.26 -13.94 8.09
C TRP A 104 5.66 -14.64 6.79
N GLU A 105 6.66 -14.12 6.08
CA GLU A 105 7.13 -14.73 4.84
C GLU A 105 7.70 -16.13 5.10
N ARG A 106 8.53 -16.28 6.14
CA ARG A 106 9.05 -17.60 6.55
C ARG A 106 7.94 -18.59 6.92
N VAL A 107 6.87 -18.14 7.58
CA VAL A 107 5.73 -18.99 7.97
C VAL A 107 4.87 -19.36 6.76
N CYS A 108 4.58 -18.40 5.88
CA CYS A 108 3.65 -18.58 4.78
C CYS A 108 4.27 -19.32 3.59
N PHE A 109 5.57 -19.17 3.36
CA PHE A 109 6.27 -19.72 2.18
C PHE A 109 7.31 -20.80 2.53
N GLY A 110 7.59 -21.04 3.82
CA GLY A 110 8.55 -22.07 4.24
C GLY A 110 8.12 -23.49 3.85
N GLY A 111 9.11 -24.36 3.59
CA GLY A 111 8.89 -25.72 3.05
C GLY A 111 8.35 -26.77 4.02
N SER A 112 8.28 -26.49 5.33
CA SER A 112 7.71 -27.42 6.30
C SER A 112 6.21 -27.18 6.47
N ALA A 113 5.42 -28.25 6.56
CA ALA A 113 4.00 -28.15 6.85
C ALA A 113 3.77 -27.37 8.16
N ARG A 114 2.92 -26.35 8.10
CA ARG A 114 2.51 -25.53 9.26
C ARG A 114 1.02 -25.73 9.52
N ALA A 115 0.63 -25.69 10.78
CA ALA A 115 -0.78 -25.67 11.13
C ALA A 115 -1.44 -24.40 10.54
N PRO A 116 -2.62 -24.51 9.90
CA PRO A 116 -3.33 -23.36 9.33
C PRO A 116 -3.51 -22.20 10.32
N SER A 117 -3.75 -22.51 11.60
CA SER A 117 -3.86 -21.53 12.67
C SER A 117 -2.64 -20.63 12.83
N ARG A 118 -1.42 -21.18 12.67
CA ARG A 118 -0.18 -20.40 12.76
C ARG A 118 -0.02 -19.45 11.58
N ILE A 119 -0.44 -19.85 10.39
CA ILE A 119 -0.39 -19.00 9.19
C ILE A 119 -1.40 -17.85 9.33
N VAL A 120 -2.62 -18.15 9.78
CA VAL A 120 -3.65 -17.13 10.05
C VAL A 120 -3.19 -16.14 11.12
N GLU A 121 -2.59 -16.63 12.22
CA GLU A 121 -2.03 -15.77 13.26
C GLU A 121 -0.94 -14.83 12.72
N ALA A 122 0.01 -15.36 11.94
CA ALA A 122 1.06 -14.56 11.33
C ALA A 122 0.49 -13.50 10.38
N GLU A 123 -0.55 -13.83 9.61
CA GLU A 123 -1.23 -12.89 8.71
C GLU A 123 -1.94 -11.77 9.49
N LEU A 124 -2.62 -12.09 10.59
CA LEU A 124 -3.26 -11.10 11.46
C LEU A 124 -2.23 -10.19 12.15
N GLU A 125 -1.11 -10.75 12.60
CA GLU A 125 -0.01 -9.99 13.18
C GLU A 125 0.59 -9.02 12.15
N ARG A 126 0.85 -9.50 10.93
CA ARG A 126 1.36 -8.68 9.81
C ARG A 126 0.42 -7.52 9.48
N ARG A 127 -0.89 -7.78 9.31
CA ARG A 127 -1.88 -6.73 9.04
C ARG A 127 -1.96 -5.71 10.16
N THR A 128 -1.90 -6.17 11.41
CA THR A 128 -1.91 -5.28 12.57
C THR A 128 -0.67 -4.39 12.61
N ALA A 129 0.52 -4.96 12.40
CA ALA A 129 1.76 -4.20 12.35
C ALA A 129 1.79 -3.22 11.16
N GLY A 130 1.29 -3.62 9.99
CA GLY A 130 1.15 -2.76 8.82
C GLY A 130 0.22 -1.57 9.08
N ARG A 131 -0.93 -1.81 9.72
CA ARG A 131 -1.88 -0.75 10.08
C ARG A 131 -1.29 0.26 11.05
N ILE A 132 -0.57 -0.22 12.07
CA ILE A 132 0.13 0.64 13.03
C ILE A 132 1.21 1.46 12.32
N TRP A 133 1.97 0.86 11.42
CA TRP A 133 3.00 1.55 10.64
C TRP A 133 2.40 2.63 9.73
N MET A 134 1.32 2.34 9.03
CA MET A 134 0.63 3.33 8.20
C MET A 134 0.01 4.46 9.04
N ALA A 135 -0.59 4.12 10.18
CA ALA A 135 -1.19 5.08 11.10
C ALA A 135 -0.16 5.96 11.83
N SER A 136 1.12 5.54 11.92
CA SER A 136 2.18 6.32 12.57
C SER A 136 2.43 7.67 11.89
N ARG A 137 1.98 7.83 10.63
CA ARG A 137 1.90 9.11 9.95
C ARG A 137 1.19 10.20 10.75
N GLY A 138 0.16 9.83 11.52
CA GLY A 138 -0.56 10.77 12.38
C GLY A 138 0.30 11.41 13.47
N LEU A 139 1.44 10.79 13.84
CA LEU A 139 2.39 11.36 14.79
C LEU A 139 3.04 12.66 14.28
N LEU A 140 3.10 12.82 12.95
CA LEU A 140 3.68 14.00 12.29
C LEU A 140 2.64 15.09 12.01
N ALA A 141 1.36 14.85 12.29
CA ALA A 141 0.29 15.82 12.04
C ALA A 141 0.48 17.16 12.78
N PRO A 142 0.98 17.20 14.04
CA PRO A 142 1.26 18.46 14.72
C PRO A 142 2.37 19.29 14.06
N LEU A 143 3.22 18.67 13.23
CA LEU A 143 4.33 19.30 12.51
C LEU A 143 3.93 19.73 11.10
N LEU A 144 2.68 19.48 10.71
CA LEU A 144 2.17 19.88 9.41
C LEU A 144 1.95 21.39 9.40
N SER A 145 2.82 22.13 8.72
CA SER A 145 2.58 23.54 8.38
C SER A 145 1.92 23.65 7.02
N ASN A 146 1.08 24.68 6.84
CA ASN A 146 0.44 24.96 5.54
C ASN A 146 1.44 25.51 4.50
N ASP A 147 2.56 26.06 4.95
CA ASP A 147 3.55 26.71 4.09
C ASP A 147 4.89 25.99 4.24
N GLY A 148 5.27 25.17 3.25
CA GLY A 148 6.65 24.69 3.09
C GLY A 148 6.84 23.20 2.83
N ILE A 149 5.88 22.35 3.13
CA ILE A 149 6.02 20.90 2.87
C ILE A 149 5.47 20.57 1.48
N PRO A 150 6.32 20.18 0.50
CA PRO A 150 5.82 19.78 -0.79
C PRO A 150 4.96 18.51 -0.65
N PRO A 151 3.79 18.42 -1.32
CA PRO A 151 2.94 17.24 -1.23
C PRO A 151 3.58 15.99 -1.82
N VAL A 152 4.53 16.19 -2.74
CA VAL A 152 5.20 15.16 -3.52
C VAL A 152 6.67 15.57 -3.66
N HIS A 153 7.58 14.61 -3.65
CA HIS A 153 8.97 14.85 -4.01
C HIS A 153 9.16 14.94 -5.53
N TRP A 154 8.82 16.11 -6.09
CA TRP A 154 8.82 16.36 -7.52
C TRP A 154 10.16 16.06 -8.20
N GLN A 155 10.09 15.27 -9.26
CA GLN A 155 11.19 14.83 -10.12
C GLN A 155 10.70 14.78 -11.57
N THR A 156 10.00 15.83 -11.99
CA THR A 156 9.46 15.97 -13.34
C THR A 156 10.62 15.95 -14.35
N PRO A 157 10.61 15.02 -15.33
CA PRO A 157 11.67 14.95 -16.33
C PRO A 157 11.55 16.08 -17.36
N ASP A 158 12.65 16.34 -18.07
CA ASP A 158 12.61 17.15 -19.28
C ASP A 158 11.74 16.46 -20.36
N PRO A 159 10.74 17.14 -20.94
CA PRO A 159 9.81 16.52 -21.89
C PRO A 159 10.47 15.99 -23.17
N ASP A 160 11.44 16.71 -23.74
CA ASP A 160 12.08 16.34 -25.01
C ASP A 160 13.01 15.14 -24.82
N ALA A 161 13.75 15.13 -23.71
CA ALA A 161 14.55 13.99 -23.30
C ALA A 161 13.68 12.74 -23.08
N LEU A 162 12.53 12.89 -22.41
CA LEU A 162 11.59 11.79 -22.18
C LEU A 162 11.00 11.26 -23.49
N LEU A 163 10.57 12.12 -24.41
CA LEU A 163 10.04 11.68 -25.71
C LEU A 163 11.09 10.93 -26.52
N THR A 164 12.34 11.39 -26.47
CA THR A 164 13.47 10.70 -27.11
C THR A 164 13.68 9.30 -26.52
N GLU A 165 13.65 9.17 -25.19
CA GLU A 165 13.74 7.87 -24.52
C GLU A 165 12.57 6.94 -24.87
N LEU A 166 11.36 7.48 -24.95
CA LEU A 166 10.14 6.71 -25.23
C LEU A 166 9.93 6.41 -26.72
N ALA A 167 10.72 7.00 -27.63
CA ALA A 167 10.57 6.81 -29.07
C ALA A 167 10.51 5.33 -29.52
N PRO A 168 11.34 4.40 -28.99
CA PRO A 168 11.21 2.98 -29.33
C PRO A 168 9.89 2.36 -28.89
N MET A 169 9.36 2.78 -27.74
CA MET A 169 8.07 2.31 -27.24
C MET A 169 6.91 2.85 -28.07
N LEU A 170 6.98 4.12 -28.47
CA LEU A 170 5.97 4.74 -29.32
C LEU A 170 5.95 4.08 -30.71
N ALA A 171 7.11 3.64 -31.21
CA ALA A 171 7.22 2.89 -32.46
C ALA A 171 6.67 1.46 -32.38
N ASN A 172 6.69 0.83 -31.19
CA ASN A 172 6.10 -0.50 -30.98
C ASN A 172 5.42 -0.63 -29.60
N PRO A 173 4.18 -0.10 -29.44
CA PRO A 173 3.47 -0.14 -28.17
C PRO A 173 3.15 -1.58 -27.72
N ALA A 174 2.93 -2.51 -28.64
CA ALA A 174 2.62 -3.90 -28.29
C ALA A 174 3.79 -4.58 -27.56
N ALA A 175 5.03 -4.34 -28.00
CA ALA A 175 6.21 -4.87 -27.33
C ALA A 175 6.41 -4.30 -25.92
N PHE A 176 5.93 -3.08 -25.66
CA PHE A 176 6.02 -2.48 -24.34
C PHE A 176 5.16 -3.21 -23.29
N TYR A 177 3.98 -3.68 -23.68
CA TYR A 177 3.05 -4.40 -22.80
C TYR A 177 3.21 -5.92 -22.86
N ALA A 178 4.19 -6.43 -23.62
CA ALA A 178 4.43 -7.85 -23.72
C ALA A 178 4.93 -8.39 -22.36
N PRO A 179 4.38 -9.52 -21.87
CA PRO A 179 4.91 -10.17 -20.69
C PRO A 179 6.35 -10.64 -20.94
N PRO A 180 7.16 -10.84 -19.88
CA PRO A 180 8.48 -11.42 -20.02
C PRO A 180 8.39 -12.83 -20.63
N ASP A 181 9.36 -13.16 -21.49
CA ASP A 181 9.54 -14.49 -22.06
C ASP A 181 10.98 -14.95 -21.77
N PRO A 182 11.19 -15.99 -20.94
CA PRO A 182 10.17 -16.80 -20.27
C PRO A 182 9.46 -16.05 -19.13
N LEU A 183 8.25 -16.52 -18.79
CA LEU A 183 7.55 -16.05 -17.60
C LEU A 183 8.35 -16.39 -16.32
N PRO A 184 8.34 -15.51 -15.30
CA PRO A 184 9.06 -15.77 -14.06
C PRO A 184 8.45 -16.95 -13.30
N ALA A 185 9.28 -17.66 -12.53
CA ALA A 185 8.81 -18.67 -11.61
C ALA A 185 7.95 -18.03 -10.51
N ILE A 186 6.71 -18.51 -10.36
CA ILE A 186 5.78 -18.03 -9.35
C ILE A 186 5.82 -18.94 -8.14
N GLU A 187 6.18 -18.38 -6.99
CA GLU A 187 6.13 -19.06 -5.71
C GLU A 187 4.76 -18.81 -5.04
N ARG A 188 4.20 -19.84 -4.43
CA ARG A 188 2.88 -19.81 -3.78
C ARG A 188 3.03 -20.12 -2.30
N SER A 189 2.37 -19.33 -1.45
CA SER A 189 2.28 -19.62 -0.03
C SER A 189 1.39 -20.84 0.25
N HIS A 190 1.42 -21.32 1.49
CA HIS A 190 0.40 -22.22 2.00
C HIS A 190 -0.99 -21.59 1.87
N LYS A 191 -1.99 -22.43 1.56
CA LYS A 191 -3.41 -22.05 1.51
C LYS A 191 -3.98 -22.04 2.92
N VAL A 192 -4.77 -21.02 3.23
CA VAL A 192 -5.49 -20.92 4.52
C VAL A 192 -6.98 -20.68 4.30
N PRO A 193 -7.85 -21.18 5.20
CA PRO A 193 -9.25 -20.77 5.22
C PRO A 193 -9.36 -19.26 5.47
N GLY A 194 -10.04 -18.57 4.58
CA GLY A 194 -10.50 -17.19 4.72
C GLY A 194 -11.99 -17.13 5.04
N PRO A 195 -12.59 -15.93 5.14
CA PRO A 195 -13.98 -15.77 5.54
C PRO A 195 -15.01 -16.36 4.56
N GLU A 196 -14.71 -16.37 3.26
CA GLU A 196 -15.64 -16.81 2.19
C GLU A 196 -15.06 -17.93 1.32
N GLY A 197 -13.92 -18.52 1.70
CA GLY A 197 -13.22 -19.50 0.88
C GLY A 197 -11.76 -19.66 1.32
N ILE A 198 -10.86 -19.76 0.36
CA ILE A 198 -9.43 -19.99 0.59
C ILE A 198 -8.64 -18.74 0.21
N GLU A 199 -7.70 -18.35 1.05
CA GLU A 199 -6.75 -17.25 0.81
C GLU A 199 -5.31 -17.79 0.74
N TYR A 200 -4.50 -17.20 -0.14
CA TYR A 200 -3.06 -17.43 -0.20
C TYR A 200 -2.35 -16.30 -0.95
N TRP A 201 -1.02 -16.35 -1.00
CA TRP A 201 -0.18 -15.35 -1.64
C TRP A 201 0.65 -15.96 -2.76
N LEU A 202 0.88 -15.14 -3.78
CA LEU A 202 1.83 -15.36 -4.86
C LEU A 202 2.96 -14.35 -4.73
N LYS A 203 4.19 -14.78 -5.04
CA LYS A 203 5.31 -13.88 -5.24
C LYS A 203 6.20 -14.33 -6.40
N PHE A 204 6.78 -13.39 -7.11
CA PHE A 204 7.67 -13.63 -8.25
C PHE A 204 8.57 -12.42 -8.51
N PRO A 205 9.75 -12.58 -9.13
CA PRO A 205 10.56 -11.44 -9.55
C PRO A 205 9.83 -10.65 -10.65
N SER A 206 9.68 -9.34 -10.44
CA SER A 206 9.19 -8.42 -11.47
C SER A 206 10.32 -7.96 -12.38
N LYS A 207 9.98 -7.42 -13.55
CA LYS A 207 10.92 -6.79 -14.47
C LYS A 207 11.57 -5.53 -13.88
N GLY A 208 10.94 -4.91 -12.88
CA GLY A 208 11.49 -3.79 -12.13
C GLY A 208 12.65 -4.15 -11.19
N GLY A 209 12.91 -5.45 -10.98
CA GLY A 209 13.97 -5.98 -10.11
C GLY A 209 13.52 -6.25 -8.67
N GLU A 210 12.34 -5.79 -8.27
CA GLU A 210 11.71 -6.12 -6.99
C GLU A 210 10.81 -7.36 -7.07
N THR A 211 10.41 -7.88 -5.91
CA THR A 211 9.41 -8.94 -5.81
C THR A 211 8.01 -8.37 -6.02
N ALA A 212 7.29 -8.88 -7.02
CA ALA A 212 5.86 -8.68 -7.17
C ALA A 212 5.10 -9.61 -6.22
N TRP A 213 3.99 -9.10 -5.69
CA TRP A 213 3.13 -9.81 -4.75
C TRP A 213 1.69 -9.77 -5.25
N ALA A 214 0.96 -10.87 -5.06
CA ALA A 214 -0.48 -10.86 -5.26
C ALA A 214 -1.15 -11.73 -4.23
N LYS A 215 -2.24 -11.23 -3.66
CA LYS A 215 -3.10 -12.03 -2.80
C LYS A 215 -4.18 -12.69 -3.63
N VAL A 216 -4.41 -13.97 -3.39
CA VAL A 216 -5.40 -14.75 -4.11
C VAL A 216 -6.51 -15.16 -3.17
N TYR A 217 -7.73 -15.05 -3.67
CA TYR A 217 -8.93 -15.52 -3.03
C TYR A 217 -9.64 -16.49 -3.96
N GLU A 218 -9.95 -17.68 -3.45
CA GLU A 218 -10.64 -18.76 -4.17
C GLU A 218 -11.90 -19.18 -3.42
N PRO A 219 -12.99 -19.53 -4.12
CA PRO A 219 -14.08 -20.31 -3.53
C PRO A 219 -13.56 -21.64 -2.98
N GLU A 220 -14.21 -22.16 -1.93
CA GLU A 220 -13.81 -23.44 -1.31
C GLU A 220 -14.09 -24.64 -2.23
N GLU A 221 -15.14 -24.56 -3.05
CA GLU A 221 -15.50 -25.63 -3.98
C GLU A 221 -14.54 -25.69 -5.18
N PRO A 222 -13.84 -26.82 -5.38
CA PRO A 222 -12.95 -26.97 -6.51
C PRO A 222 -13.76 -27.09 -7.80
N ALA A 223 -13.57 -26.13 -8.71
CA ALA A 223 -14.00 -26.23 -10.10
C ALA A 223 -12.78 -26.33 -11.01
N ASP A 224 -12.86 -27.15 -12.05
CA ASP A 224 -11.79 -27.32 -13.05
C ASP A 224 -11.34 -26.00 -13.68
N ARG A 225 -12.26 -25.04 -13.79
CA ARG A 225 -11.96 -23.69 -14.26
C ARG A 225 -12.84 -22.67 -13.54
N LEU A 226 -12.22 -21.85 -12.70
CA LEU A 226 -12.88 -20.73 -12.05
C LEU A 226 -12.79 -19.48 -12.94
N PRO A 227 -13.89 -18.74 -13.16
CA PRO A 227 -13.79 -17.38 -13.66
C PRO A 227 -12.86 -16.59 -12.74
N THR A 228 -11.96 -15.81 -13.34
CA THR A 228 -10.90 -15.10 -12.60
C THR A 228 -10.96 -13.61 -12.87
N ALA A 229 -11.01 -12.82 -11.81
CA ALA A 229 -10.89 -11.37 -11.84
C ALA A 229 -9.54 -10.93 -11.27
N ILE A 230 -8.89 -9.98 -11.95
CA ILE A 230 -7.70 -9.29 -11.44
C ILE A 230 -8.18 -7.96 -10.85
N LEU A 231 -8.05 -7.81 -9.54
CA LEU A 231 -8.50 -6.62 -8.81
C LEU A 231 -7.32 -5.68 -8.56
N CYS A 232 -7.12 -4.72 -9.46
CA CYS A 232 -6.16 -3.65 -9.28
C CYS A 232 -6.66 -2.61 -8.27
N HIS A 233 -5.74 -1.88 -7.65
CA HIS A 233 -6.05 -0.77 -6.74
C HIS A 233 -5.48 0.55 -7.24
N GLY A 234 -6.05 1.65 -6.76
CA GLY A 234 -5.64 3.00 -7.13
C GLY A 234 -4.44 3.53 -6.34
N LEU A 235 -4.06 4.77 -6.65
CA LEU A 235 -3.05 5.54 -5.95
C LEU A 235 -3.36 5.67 -4.45
N CYS A 236 -2.33 5.54 -3.60
CA CYS A 236 -2.45 5.65 -2.13
C CYS A 236 -3.40 4.63 -1.48
N VAL A 237 -3.76 3.56 -2.21
CA VAL A 237 -4.63 2.50 -1.70
C VAL A 237 -3.77 1.34 -1.22
N GLU A 238 -3.46 1.33 0.08
CA GLU A 238 -2.67 0.28 0.71
C GLU A 238 -3.54 -0.77 1.40
N GLN A 239 -4.31 -1.52 0.61
CA GLN A 239 -5.37 -2.40 1.13
C GLN A 239 -4.84 -3.39 2.19
N GLU A 240 -3.68 -3.97 1.93
CA GLU A 240 -3.04 -4.98 2.78
C GLU A 240 -2.29 -4.42 3.99
N LEU A 241 -2.09 -3.10 4.04
CA LEU A 241 -1.55 -2.40 5.21
C LEU A 241 -2.66 -1.75 6.04
N TRP A 242 -3.73 -1.26 5.42
CA TRP A 242 -4.87 -0.68 6.15
C TRP A 242 -5.89 -1.74 6.63
N GLY A 243 -5.91 -2.92 6.00
CA GLY A 243 -6.85 -4.01 6.33
C GLY A 243 -8.24 -3.81 5.73
N THR A 244 -8.37 -3.04 4.64
CA THR A 244 -9.65 -2.63 4.04
C THR A 244 -10.11 -3.51 2.86
N THR A 245 -9.35 -4.57 2.52
CA THR A 245 -9.50 -5.36 1.29
C THR A 245 -10.81 -6.16 1.17
N ALA A 246 -11.55 -6.41 2.25
CA ALA A 246 -12.49 -7.53 2.31
C ALA A 246 -13.87 -7.31 1.65
N GLY A 247 -14.16 -6.15 1.05
CA GLY A 247 -15.48 -5.90 0.45
C GLY A 247 -15.67 -6.59 -0.90
N VAL A 248 -14.95 -6.11 -1.90
CA VAL A 248 -15.10 -6.54 -3.30
C VAL A 248 -14.65 -8.00 -3.54
N PRO A 249 -13.49 -8.46 -3.03
CA PRO A 249 -13.09 -9.86 -3.21
C PRO A 249 -14.12 -10.83 -2.65
N HIS A 250 -14.65 -10.59 -1.45
CA HIS A 250 -15.64 -11.47 -0.82
C HIS A 250 -16.94 -11.54 -1.60
N ALA A 251 -17.43 -10.42 -2.13
CA ALA A 251 -18.62 -10.40 -2.99
C ALA A 251 -18.44 -11.26 -4.25
N LEU A 252 -17.26 -11.21 -4.87
CA LEU A 252 -16.94 -11.99 -6.07
C LEU A 252 -16.74 -13.48 -5.77
N ILE A 253 -16.07 -13.82 -4.66
CA ILE A 253 -15.86 -15.21 -4.24
C ILE A 253 -17.20 -15.91 -4.01
N ARG A 254 -18.17 -15.25 -3.36
CA ARG A 254 -19.53 -15.79 -3.17
C ARG A 254 -20.27 -16.07 -4.47
N GLN A 255 -19.84 -15.47 -5.59
CA GLN A 255 -20.36 -15.73 -6.93
C GLN A 255 -19.55 -16.80 -7.69
N GLY A 256 -18.62 -17.49 -7.03
CA GLY A 256 -17.76 -18.49 -7.64
C GLY A 256 -16.59 -17.90 -8.45
N VAL A 257 -16.25 -16.62 -8.25
CA VAL A 257 -15.15 -15.94 -8.97
C VAL A 257 -13.87 -15.95 -8.13
N ARG A 258 -12.78 -16.44 -8.72
CA ARG A 258 -11.44 -16.28 -8.15
C ARG A 258 -10.99 -14.83 -8.29
N VAL A 259 -10.43 -14.26 -7.23
CA VAL A 259 -9.90 -12.90 -7.26
C VAL A 259 -8.39 -12.94 -7.03
N ILE A 260 -7.63 -12.31 -7.93
CA ILE A 260 -6.20 -12.07 -7.78
C ILE A 260 -6.03 -10.57 -7.58
N ALA A 261 -5.57 -10.16 -6.40
CA ALA A 261 -5.33 -8.76 -6.03
C ALA A 261 -3.82 -8.50 -5.98
N PRO A 262 -3.20 -8.04 -7.09
CA PRO A 262 -1.78 -7.69 -7.11
C PRO A 262 -1.50 -6.41 -6.32
N GLU A 263 -0.34 -6.36 -5.67
CA GLU A 263 0.22 -5.11 -5.15
C GLU A 263 0.90 -4.35 -6.30
N ALA A 264 0.34 -3.20 -6.64
CA ALA A 264 0.86 -2.35 -7.70
C ALA A 264 2.30 -1.89 -7.37
N PRO A 265 3.13 -1.62 -8.38
CA PRO A 265 4.44 -1.01 -8.16
C PRO A 265 4.34 0.23 -7.26
N TRP A 266 5.34 0.40 -6.39
CA TRP A 266 5.46 1.53 -5.47
C TRP A 266 4.37 1.62 -4.39
N HIS A 267 3.62 0.54 -4.17
CA HIS A 267 2.65 0.41 -3.10
C HIS A 267 2.97 -0.81 -2.22
N GLY A 268 2.41 -0.85 -1.02
CA GLY A 268 2.47 -1.99 -0.11
C GLY A 268 3.90 -2.37 0.23
N ARG A 269 4.26 -3.63 -0.04
CA ARG A 269 5.64 -4.12 0.14
C ARG A 269 6.61 -3.60 -0.91
N ARG A 270 6.10 -2.99 -1.98
CA ARG A 270 6.86 -2.45 -3.12
C ARG A 270 7.07 -0.94 -3.03
N MET A 271 6.67 -0.29 -1.94
CA MET A 271 6.94 1.13 -1.72
C MET A 271 8.44 1.42 -1.77
N LEU A 272 8.82 2.49 -2.49
CA LEU A 272 10.22 2.92 -2.56
C LEU A 272 10.65 3.63 -1.26
N PRO A 273 11.92 3.49 -0.83
CA PRO A 273 12.46 4.27 0.28
C PRO A 273 12.27 5.78 0.04
N GLY A 274 11.87 6.51 1.08
CA GLY A 274 11.69 7.97 1.02
C GLY A 274 10.46 8.40 0.24
N ARG A 275 9.61 7.44 -0.17
CA ARG A 275 8.37 7.67 -0.90
C ARG A 275 7.16 7.08 -0.18
N TYR A 276 5.99 7.69 -0.34
CA TYR A 276 4.73 7.08 0.06
C TYR A 276 4.09 6.31 -1.11
N GLY A 277 3.05 5.52 -0.78
CA GLY A 277 2.32 4.67 -1.72
C GLY A 277 1.91 5.35 -3.02
N GLY A 278 2.56 4.96 -4.11
CA GLY A 278 2.32 5.45 -5.47
C GLY A 278 2.86 6.85 -5.76
N GLU A 279 3.59 7.48 -4.84
CA GLU A 279 4.19 8.81 -5.05
C GLU A 279 5.01 8.91 -6.34
N PRO A 280 5.84 7.92 -6.75
CA PRO A 280 6.65 8.04 -7.97
C PRO A 280 5.82 8.24 -9.25
N LEU A 281 4.59 7.70 -9.29
CA LEU A 281 3.66 7.88 -10.42
C LEU A 281 3.36 9.37 -10.66
N ILE A 282 3.16 10.14 -9.58
CA ILE A 282 2.85 11.57 -9.62
C ILE A 282 4.14 12.38 -9.71
N ALA A 283 5.13 12.06 -8.87
CA ALA A 283 6.38 12.80 -8.73
C ALA A 283 7.14 12.96 -10.04
N THR A 284 7.06 11.95 -10.91
CA THR A 284 7.81 11.89 -12.17
C THR A 284 6.92 12.10 -13.39
N ALA A 285 5.67 12.55 -13.23
CA ALA A 285 4.77 12.73 -14.36
C ALA A 285 5.40 13.60 -15.48
N PRO A 286 5.29 13.20 -16.76
CA PRO A 286 4.49 12.09 -17.28
C PRO A 286 5.22 10.72 -17.32
N ARG A 287 6.50 10.61 -16.93
CA ARG A 287 7.27 9.36 -16.93
C ARG A 287 6.72 8.28 -15.99
N GLY A 288 6.12 8.68 -14.86
CA GLY A 288 5.67 7.72 -13.85
C GLY A 288 4.68 6.68 -14.37
N ALA A 289 3.85 7.04 -15.36
CA ALA A 289 2.87 6.12 -15.93
C ALA A 289 3.52 4.97 -16.72
N PRO A 290 4.38 5.20 -17.74
CA PRO A 290 5.08 4.12 -18.41
C PRO A 290 5.98 3.32 -17.45
N ASP A 291 6.66 3.96 -16.49
CA ASP A 291 7.52 3.22 -15.55
C ASP A 291 6.71 2.30 -14.62
N LEU A 292 5.49 2.68 -14.24
CA LEU A 292 4.58 1.81 -13.49
C LEU A 292 4.23 0.55 -14.28
N PHE A 293 3.94 0.66 -15.58
CA PHE A 293 3.66 -0.52 -16.41
C PHE A 293 4.90 -1.40 -16.58
N ARG A 294 6.09 -0.81 -16.74
CA ARG A 294 7.35 -1.58 -16.81
C ARG A 294 7.61 -2.38 -15.54
N ALA A 295 7.32 -1.80 -14.37
CA ALA A 295 7.50 -2.46 -13.09
C ALA A 295 6.37 -3.48 -12.77
N ALA A 296 5.21 -3.36 -13.41
CA ALA A 296 4.10 -4.30 -13.19
C ALA A 296 4.30 -5.64 -13.91
N LEU A 297 5.07 -5.65 -15.00
CA LEU A 297 5.43 -6.82 -15.82
C LEU A 297 6.66 -7.55 -15.26
#